data_AF-A0A2D6PAD4-F1
#
_entry.id   AF-A0A2D6PAD4-F1
#
_cell.length_a   1.000
_cell.length_b   1.000
_cell.length_c   1.000
_cell.angle_alpha   90.00
_cell.angle_beta   90.00
_cell.angle_gamma   90.00
#
_symmetry.space_group_name_H-M   'P 1'
#
loop_
_entity.id
_entity.type
_entity.pdbx_description
1 polymer ?
#
loop_
_entity_poly.entity_id
_entity_poly.type
_entity_poly.pdbx_seq_one_letter_code
_entity_poly.pdbx_strand_id
1 'polypeptide(L)'
;MAFKSSKGREVGKELKVFKSTSIGQGVGGGGAAAPTAIQATGGAIQEPGNGFKYHVFISDAAQTFDIESGTGDLDILVVAAGGGGGGAGNDGIAAGGGGGGGVLMRNQPNVSGPITYPVSVGSAAARQTGNQRGGQGGGSSFGTPGQTGYTATDGGGGGGGTTGPQAPGGSGGSGGG
;
A
#
# COMPACT_ATOMS: atom_id res chain seq x y z
N MET A 1 -36.84 68.70 59.62
CA MET A 1 -35.72 68.41 58.69
C MET A 1 -35.95 67.03 58.12
N ALA A 2 -36.14 66.89 56.81
CA ALA A 2 -36.44 65.62 56.15
C ALA A 2 -35.26 65.21 55.25
N PHE A 3 -34.74 64.00 55.47
CA PHE A 3 -33.70 63.41 54.62
C PHE A 3 -34.37 62.79 53.38
N LYS A 4 -34.01 63.26 52.18
CA LYS A 4 -34.46 62.66 50.92
C LYS A 4 -33.57 61.46 50.56
N SER A 5 -34.25 60.37 50.21
CA SER A 5 -33.73 59.03 49.99
C SER A 5 -32.90 58.86 48.71
N SER A 6 -32.07 57.83 48.79
CA SER A 6 -30.96 57.39 47.95
C SER A 6 -31.31 56.86 46.56
N LYS A 7 -30.34 57.03 45.65
CA LYS A 7 -29.91 56.03 44.65
C LYS A 7 -30.97 55.56 43.64
N GLY A 8 -31.21 56.39 42.62
CA GLY A 8 -31.50 55.89 41.27
C GLY A 8 -30.18 55.76 40.51
N ARG A 9 -29.47 54.63 40.65
CA ARG A 9 -28.29 54.33 39.82
C ARG A 9 -28.83 53.84 38.48
N GLU A 10 -29.00 54.75 37.53
CA GLU A 10 -29.29 54.40 36.14
C GLU A 10 -28.07 53.69 35.54
N VAL A 11 -27.98 52.38 35.76
CA VAL A 11 -27.27 51.48 34.87
C VAL A 11 -28.07 51.37 33.58
N GLY A 12 -28.04 52.44 32.79
CA GLY A 12 -28.21 52.39 31.34
C GLY A 12 -27.04 51.63 30.74
N LYS A 13 -26.89 50.35 31.12
CA LYS A 13 -26.12 49.41 30.32
C LYS A 13 -26.99 49.16 29.11
N GLU A 14 -26.58 49.77 28.01
CA GLU A 14 -26.99 49.42 26.66
C GLU A 14 -26.91 47.89 26.54
N LEU A 15 -28.04 47.22 26.80
CA LEU A 15 -28.20 45.80 26.57
C LEU A 15 -28.29 45.70 25.06
N LYS A 16 -27.12 45.59 24.40
CA LYS A 16 -27.05 45.12 23.02
C LYS A 16 -27.66 43.74 23.03
N VAL A 17 -28.95 43.67 22.75
CA VAL A 17 -29.66 42.44 22.45
C VAL A 17 -29.09 41.97 21.13
N PHE A 18 -28.00 41.19 21.22
CA PHE A 18 -27.53 40.39 20.10
C PHE A 18 -28.67 39.43 19.78
N LYS A 19 -29.35 39.64 18.65
CA LYS A 19 -30.34 38.69 18.13
C LYS A 19 -29.68 37.32 18.11
N SER A 20 -30.27 36.39 18.84
CA SER A 20 -29.70 35.09 19.18
C SER A 20 -29.76 34.10 18.03
N THR A 21 -29.27 34.45 16.84
CA THR A 21 -29.01 33.45 15.80
C THR A 21 -27.61 32.85 15.92
N SER A 22 -26.76 33.38 16.81
CA SER A 22 -25.39 32.90 17.04
C SER A 22 -25.06 32.55 18.50
N ILE A 23 -26.03 32.62 19.42
CA ILE A 23 -25.82 32.26 20.84
C ILE A 23 -25.78 30.73 21.06
N GLY A 24 -26.15 29.94 20.04
CA GLY A 24 -26.01 28.47 20.03
C GLY A 24 -24.78 27.94 19.28
N GLN A 25 -24.00 28.79 18.61
CA GLN A 25 -22.69 28.38 18.11
C GLN A 25 -21.71 28.48 19.27
N GLY A 26 -21.57 27.36 20.01
CA GLY A 26 -20.62 27.26 21.10
C GLY A 26 -19.24 27.76 20.68
N VAL A 27 -18.68 28.68 21.45
CA VAL A 27 -17.29 29.16 21.38
C VAL A 27 -16.28 28.09 21.82
N GLY A 28 -16.59 26.81 21.60
CA GLY A 28 -15.85 25.68 22.14
C GLY A 28 -16.20 24.43 21.36
N GLY A 29 -15.49 24.24 20.26
CA GLY A 29 -15.69 23.10 19.38
C GLY A 29 -14.93 23.35 18.10
N GLY A 30 -13.60 23.44 18.20
CA GLY A 30 -12.74 23.19 17.06
C GLY A 30 -13.02 21.76 16.62
N GLY A 31 -14.07 21.58 15.82
CA GLY A 31 -14.39 20.30 15.19
C GLY A 31 -13.12 19.90 14.48
N ALA A 32 -12.58 18.75 14.88
CA ALA A 32 -11.38 18.21 14.25
C ALA A 32 -11.59 18.31 12.74
N ALA A 33 -10.71 19.03 12.07
CA ALA A 33 -10.79 19.20 10.63
C ALA A 33 -10.96 17.81 10.02
N ALA A 34 -11.92 17.66 9.11
CA ALA A 34 -12.17 16.37 8.47
C ALA A 34 -10.84 15.83 7.92
N PRO A 35 -10.53 14.53 8.12
CA PRO A 35 -9.29 13.97 7.64
C PRO A 35 -9.15 14.21 6.14
N THR A 36 -8.07 14.87 5.75
CA THR A 36 -7.72 15.08 4.34
C THR A 36 -7.35 13.75 3.71
N ALA A 37 -7.99 13.43 2.59
CA ALA A 37 -7.67 12.23 1.82
C ALA A 37 -6.20 12.19 1.42
N ILE A 38 -5.61 10.99 1.41
CA ILE A 38 -4.23 10.75 1.01
C ILE A 38 -3.98 11.31 -0.40
N GLN A 39 -2.95 12.15 -0.53
CA GLN A 39 -2.36 12.55 -1.80
C GLN A 39 -1.02 11.84 -1.93
N ALA A 40 -0.86 11.03 -2.97
CA ALA A 40 0.34 10.24 -3.18
C ALA A 40 0.71 10.16 -4.66
N THR A 41 1.99 9.91 -4.92
CA THR A 41 2.60 9.75 -6.24
C THR A 41 3.44 8.47 -6.30
N GLY A 42 3.90 8.11 -7.51
CA GLY A 42 4.65 6.87 -7.77
C GLY A 42 3.83 5.79 -8.49
N GLY A 43 4.50 4.99 -9.30
CA GLY A 43 3.86 3.95 -10.11
C GLY A 43 2.90 4.49 -11.18
N ALA A 44 2.21 3.59 -11.87
CA ALA A 44 1.11 3.92 -12.77
C ALA A 44 -0.19 4.06 -11.96
N ILE A 45 -0.88 5.19 -12.11
CA ILE A 45 -2.12 5.48 -11.39
C ILE A 45 -3.33 4.96 -12.17
N GLN A 46 -4.21 4.21 -11.52
CA GLN A 46 -5.48 3.75 -12.08
C GLN A 46 -6.66 4.12 -11.17
N GLU A 47 -7.74 4.61 -11.79
CA GLU A 47 -8.98 5.00 -11.11
C GLU A 47 -10.18 4.39 -11.85
N PRO A 48 -10.55 3.13 -11.55
CA PRO A 48 -11.60 2.43 -12.30
C PRO A 48 -13.02 2.91 -12.00
N GLY A 49 -13.20 3.97 -11.19
CA GLY A 49 -14.51 4.52 -10.83
C GLY A 49 -15.21 3.85 -9.65
N ASN A 50 -14.51 2.99 -8.91
CA ASN A 50 -15.03 2.32 -7.70
C ASN A 50 -14.74 3.09 -6.39
N GLY A 51 -14.26 4.32 -6.48
CA GLY A 51 -13.88 5.13 -5.33
C GLY A 51 -12.46 4.89 -4.80
N PHE A 52 -11.67 4.05 -5.46
CA PHE A 52 -10.27 3.79 -5.10
C PHE A 52 -9.30 4.29 -6.18
N LYS A 53 -8.10 4.65 -5.73
CA LYS A 53 -6.93 4.96 -6.56
C LYS A 53 -5.88 3.89 -6.35
N TYR A 54 -5.42 3.28 -7.44
CA TYR A 54 -4.41 2.23 -7.41
C TYR A 54 -3.08 2.77 -7.94
N HIS A 55 -1.99 2.52 -7.20
CA HIS A 55 -0.63 2.78 -7.64
C HIS A 55 0.02 1.45 -8.01
N VAL A 56 0.30 1.26 -9.30
CA VAL A 56 0.75 -0.02 -9.85
C VAL A 56 2.22 0.05 -10.23
N PHE A 57 3.02 -0.88 -9.72
CA PHE A 57 4.45 -0.98 -9.97
C PHE A 57 4.75 -2.30 -10.69
N ILE A 58 5.28 -2.21 -11.91
CA ILE A 58 5.60 -3.39 -12.75
C ILE A 58 7.05 -3.40 -13.24
N SER A 59 7.75 -2.28 -13.15
CA SER A 59 9.16 -2.20 -13.50
C SER A 59 10.00 -2.83 -12.39
N ASP A 60 11.04 -3.57 -12.76
CA ASP A 60 12.06 -4.09 -11.84
C ASP A 60 13.11 -3.04 -11.44
N ALA A 61 13.01 -1.81 -11.97
CA ALA A 61 13.79 -0.68 -11.48
C ALA A 61 13.31 -0.23 -10.09
N ALA A 62 14.24 0.34 -9.31
CA ALA A 62 13.94 0.94 -8.03
C ALA A 62 12.91 2.07 -8.17
N GLN A 63 11.85 2.00 -7.37
CA GLN A 63 10.73 2.94 -7.41
C GLN A 63 10.35 3.38 -6.00
N THR A 64 9.54 4.42 -5.92
CA THR A 64 8.99 4.93 -4.66
C THR A 64 7.48 5.10 -4.78
N PHE A 65 6.81 4.93 -3.65
CA PHE A 65 5.46 5.40 -3.43
C PHE A 65 5.53 6.53 -2.39
N ASP A 66 5.20 7.74 -2.81
CA ASP A 66 5.41 8.96 -2.04
C ASP A 66 4.06 9.51 -1.61
N ILE A 67 3.77 9.48 -0.32
CA ILE A 67 2.59 10.16 0.24
C ILE A 67 3.01 11.58 0.57
N GLU A 68 2.43 12.55 -0.13
CA GLU A 68 2.73 13.97 0.01
C GLU A 68 1.95 14.59 1.19
N SER A 69 0.70 14.17 1.38
CA SER A 69 -0.17 14.69 2.44
C SER A 69 -1.39 13.79 2.70
N GLY A 70 -2.13 14.11 3.76
CA GLY A 70 -3.36 13.41 4.12
C GLY A 70 -3.14 12.21 5.04
N THR A 71 -4.25 11.64 5.49
CA THR A 71 -4.29 10.47 6.36
C THR A 71 -5.31 9.45 5.89
N GLY A 72 -5.01 8.17 6.06
CA GLY A 72 -5.92 7.09 5.65
C GLY A 72 -5.29 5.71 5.73
N ASP A 73 -6.05 4.71 5.33
CA ASP A 73 -5.62 3.32 5.30
C ASP A 73 -5.13 2.95 3.90
N LEU A 74 -4.15 2.04 3.82
CA LEU A 74 -3.64 1.51 2.57
C LEU A 74 -3.90 0.00 2.48
N ASP A 75 -4.41 -0.45 1.35
CA ASP A 75 -4.40 -1.87 0.98
C ASP A 75 -3.23 -2.15 0.03
N ILE A 76 -2.37 -3.09 0.44
CA ILE A 76 -1.10 -3.38 -0.20
C ILE A 76 -1.13 -4.82 -0.70
N LEU A 77 -0.92 -4.99 -2.00
CA LEU A 77 -0.73 -6.28 -2.66
C LEU A 77 0.68 -6.36 -3.23
N VAL A 78 1.51 -7.23 -2.66
CA VAL A 78 2.88 -7.49 -3.13
C VAL A 78 2.90 -8.85 -3.81
N VAL A 79 3.35 -8.89 -5.07
CA VAL A 79 3.45 -10.12 -5.86
C VAL A 79 4.91 -10.31 -6.28
N ALA A 80 5.51 -11.43 -5.87
CA ALA A 80 6.83 -11.84 -6.33
C ALA A 80 6.78 -12.27 -7.80
N ALA A 81 7.92 -12.27 -8.48
CA ALA A 81 7.97 -12.67 -9.88
C ALA A 81 7.82 -14.19 -10.06
N GLY A 82 7.32 -14.62 -11.21
CA GLY A 82 7.25 -16.04 -11.55
C GLY A 82 8.61 -16.67 -11.85
N GLY A 83 8.65 -18.00 -11.72
CA GLY A 83 9.78 -18.84 -12.14
C GLY A 83 9.84 -19.06 -13.64
N GLY A 84 11.05 -19.25 -14.14
CA GLY A 84 11.26 -19.67 -15.53
C GLY A 84 10.89 -21.14 -15.72
N GLY A 85 10.51 -21.54 -16.94
CA GLY A 85 10.35 -22.96 -17.28
C GLY A 85 11.68 -23.71 -17.35
N GLY A 86 11.64 -25.02 -17.12
CA GLY A 86 12.77 -25.90 -17.39
C GLY A 86 13.08 -26.03 -18.88
N GLY A 87 14.26 -26.55 -19.18
CA GLY A 87 14.62 -26.93 -20.55
C GLY A 87 14.22 -28.36 -20.88
N ALA A 88 14.00 -28.63 -22.16
CA ALA A 88 13.83 -29.98 -22.70
C ALA A 88 15.20 -30.52 -23.12
N GLY A 89 15.43 -31.80 -22.89
CA GLY A 89 16.60 -32.53 -23.38
C GLY A 89 16.46 -32.94 -24.83
N ASN A 90 17.57 -33.44 -25.40
CA ASN A 90 17.59 -33.98 -26.77
C ASN A 90 16.87 -35.34 -26.88
N ASP A 91 16.57 -35.99 -25.76
CA ASP A 91 16.05 -37.37 -25.70
C ASP A 91 14.51 -37.45 -25.73
N GLY A 92 13.83 -36.41 -26.22
CA GLY A 92 12.35 -36.36 -26.25
C GLY A 92 11.71 -36.16 -24.88
N ILE A 93 12.49 -35.76 -23.88
CA ILE A 93 12.04 -35.45 -22.53
C ILE A 93 11.31 -34.10 -22.53
N ALA A 94 10.09 -34.07 -21.98
CA ALA A 94 9.31 -32.84 -21.86
C ALA A 94 9.98 -31.85 -20.89
N ALA A 95 9.85 -30.55 -21.18
CA ALA A 95 10.27 -29.48 -20.30
C ALA A 95 9.26 -29.28 -19.15
N GLY A 96 9.77 -28.99 -17.96
CA GLY A 96 8.92 -28.54 -16.85
C GLY A 96 8.44 -27.09 -17.02
N GLY A 97 7.24 -26.78 -16.54
CA GLY A 97 6.67 -25.44 -16.54
C GLY A 97 7.37 -24.49 -15.55
N GLY A 98 7.08 -23.19 -15.67
CA GLY A 98 7.48 -22.19 -14.67
C GLY A 98 6.56 -22.16 -13.46
N GLY A 99 7.07 -21.71 -12.31
CA GLY A 99 6.27 -21.50 -11.10
C GLY A 99 5.59 -20.13 -11.05
N GLY A 100 4.46 -20.03 -10.35
CA GLY A 100 3.79 -18.75 -10.07
C GLY A 100 4.61 -17.84 -9.16
N GLY A 101 4.14 -16.62 -8.90
CA GLY A 101 4.76 -15.75 -7.89
C GLY A 101 4.10 -15.90 -6.52
N GLY A 102 4.86 -15.74 -5.44
CA GLY A 102 4.30 -15.54 -4.10
C GLY A 102 3.45 -14.26 -4.02
N VAL A 103 2.37 -14.32 -3.24
CA VAL A 103 1.44 -13.18 -3.05
C VAL A 103 1.35 -12.85 -1.56
N LEU A 104 1.43 -11.56 -1.25
CA LEU A 104 1.24 -11.02 0.09
C LEU A 104 0.23 -9.89 0.04
N MET A 105 -0.81 -9.99 0.87
CA MET A 105 -1.80 -8.93 1.04
C MET A 105 -1.76 -8.42 2.48
N ARG A 106 -1.77 -7.09 2.63
CA ARG A 106 -1.74 -6.40 3.93
C ARG A 106 -2.59 -5.14 3.86
N ASN A 107 -3.27 -4.85 4.97
CA ASN A 107 -3.87 -3.56 5.24
C ASN A 107 -2.97 -2.81 6.22
N GLN A 108 -2.63 -1.57 5.91
CA GLN A 108 -1.84 -0.69 6.76
C GLN A 108 -2.71 0.50 7.22
N PRO A 109 -3.16 0.51 8.48
CA PRO A 109 -4.07 1.54 8.95
C PRO A 109 -3.34 2.82 9.36
N ASN A 110 -4.05 3.95 9.31
CA ASN A 110 -3.61 5.25 9.82
C ASN A 110 -2.28 5.76 9.26
N VAL A 111 -2.04 5.58 7.97
CA VAL A 111 -0.88 6.15 7.30
C VAL A 111 -1.05 7.66 7.17
N SER A 112 0.01 8.40 7.45
CA SER A 112 0.04 9.87 7.35
C SER A 112 1.25 10.33 6.56
N GLY A 113 1.01 11.24 5.60
CA GLY A 113 2.08 11.96 4.92
C GLY A 113 2.68 13.10 5.76
N PRO A 114 3.86 13.63 5.37
CA PRO A 114 4.67 13.17 4.24
C PRO A 114 5.52 11.93 4.58
N ILE A 115 5.52 10.92 3.72
CA ILE A 115 6.32 9.69 3.89
C ILE A 115 6.59 9.02 2.54
N THR A 116 7.79 8.45 2.38
CA THR A 116 8.24 7.74 1.17
C THR A 116 8.40 6.26 1.46
N TYR A 117 7.79 5.41 0.63
CA TYR A 117 7.94 3.96 0.69
C TYR A 117 8.80 3.49 -0.49
N PRO A 118 9.99 2.90 -0.27
CA PRO A 118 10.69 2.18 -1.32
C PRO A 118 9.84 1.00 -1.83
N VAL A 119 9.83 0.86 -3.15
CA VAL A 119 9.17 -0.23 -3.87
C VAL A 119 10.19 -0.94 -4.75
N SER A 120 10.22 -2.27 -4.67
CA SER A 120 10.97 -3.11 -5.59
C SER A 120 10.07 -4.20 -6.17
N VAL A 121 10.22 -4.46 -7.46
CA VAL A 121 9.54 -5.56 -8.15
C VAL A 121 10.62 -6.54 -8.57
N GLY A 122 10.45 -7.80 -8.20
CA GLY A 122 11.38 -8.84 -8.61
C GLY A 122 11.32 -9.09 -10.12
N SER A 123 12.46 -9.41 -10.73
CA SER A 123 12.50 -9.84 -12.13
C SER A 123 12.05 -11.31 -12.25
N ALA A 124 11.32 -11.63 -13.32
CA ALA A 124 10.97 -13.02 -13.64
C ALA A 124 12.22 -13.82 -14.04
N ALA A 125 12.23 -15.12 -13.73
CA ALA A 125 13.33 -15.98 -14.17
C ALA A 125 13.19 -16.38 -15.65
N ALA A 126 14.33 -16.42 -16.34
CA ALA A 126 14.40 -16.90 -17.71
C ALA A 126 14.16 -18.42 -17.79
N ARG A 127 13.56 -18.85 -18.91
CA ARG A 127 13.52 -20.27 -19.31
C ARG A 127 14.95 -20.80 -19.45
N GLN A 128 15.16 -22.05 -19.04
CA GLN A 128 16.42 -22.75 -19.27
C GLN A 128 16.43 -23.59 -20.56
N THR A 129 17.62 -23.89 -21.06
CA THR A 129 17.85 -24.76 -22.23
C THR A 129 18.55 -26.05 -21.82
N GLY A 130 18.23 -27.18 -22.45
CA GLY A 130 18.78 -28.48 -22.09
C GLY A 130 18.19 -29.04 -20.79
N ASN A 131 18.81 -30.08 -20.23
CA ASN A 131 18.34 -30.77 -19.02
C ASN A 131 18.62 -29.94 -17.75
N GLN A 132 17.91 -28.82 -17.63
CA GLN A 132 18.07 -27.85 -16.55
C GLN A 132 16.72 -27.49 -15.94
N ARG A 133 16.72 -27.34 -14.61
CA ARG A 133 15.58 -26.80 -13.86
C ARG A 133 15.42 -25.32 -14.18
N GLY A 134 14.18 -24.86 -14.34
CA GLY A 134 13.90 -23.44 -14.49
C GLY A 134 14.37 -22.58 -13.31
N GLY A 135 14.74 -21.33 -13.59
CA GLY A 135 15.22 -20.38 -12.57
C GLY A 135 14.13 -19.94 -11.59
N GLN A 136 14.55 -19.39 -10.46
CA GLN A 136 13.65 -18.79 -9.45
C GLN A 136 13.41 -17.32 -9.78
N GLY A 137 12.17 -16.87 -9.72
CA GLY A 137 11.83 -15.45 -9.84
C GLY A 137 12.33 -14.62 -8.64
N GLY A 138 12.55 -13.33 -8.85
CA GLY A 138 12.92 -12.40 -7.79
C GLY A 138 11.75 -12.08 -6.85
N GLY A 139 12.07 -11.80 -5.59
CA GLY A 139 11.10 -11.27 -4.64
C GLY A 139 10.73 -9.82 -4.92
N SER A 140 9.53 -9.42 -4.51
CA SER A 140 9.06 -8.03 -4.57
C SER A 140 8.86 -7.49 -3.17
N SER A 141 9.02 -6.19 -2.98
CA SER A 141 8.86 -5.55 -1.68
C SER A 141 8.21 -4.17 -1.74
N PHE A 142 7.52 -3.85 -0.65
CA PHE A 142 6.97 -2.54 -0.34
C PHE A 142 7.39 -2.20 1.09
N GLY A 143 8.24 -1.19 1.28
CA GLY A 143 8.93 -0.96 2.55
C GLY A 143 8.64 0.39 3.17
N THR A 144 8.55 0.42 4.50
CA THR A 144 8.30 1.60 5.34
C THR A 144 9.61 2.13 5.92
N PRO A 145 9.88 3.45 5.96
CA PRO A 145 11.00 3.98 6.73
C PRO A 145 10.90 3.55 8.21
N GLY A 146 11.85 2.74 8.69
CA GLY A 146 11.93 2.35 10.10
C GLY A 146 11.20 1.07 10.52
N GLN A 147 10.63 0.27 9.62
CA GLN A 147 10.09 -1.07 9.93
C GLN A 147 10.48 -2.12 8.88
N THR A 148 10.39 -3.41 9.24
CA THR A 148 10.52 -4.55 8.30
C THR A 148 9.46 -4.44 7.21
N GLY A 149 9.90 -4.07 6.00
CA GLY A 149 9.03 -3.94 4.83
C GLY A 149 8.28 -5.22 4.47
N TYR A 150 7.15 -5.08 3.81
CA TYR A 150 6.40 -6.20 3.27
C TYR A 150 7.16 -6.79 2.08
N THR A 151 7.63 -8.03 2.22
CA THR A 151 8.39 -8.71 1.17
C THR A 151 7.69 -10.01 0.81
N ALA A 152 7.38 -10.17 -0.48
CA ALA A 152 7.05 -11.47 -1.05
C ALA A 152 8.38 -12.09 -1.53
N THR A 153 8.96 -12.99 -0.73
CA THR A 153 10.34 -13.47 -0.91
C THR A 153 10.49 -14.59 -1.92
N ASP A 154 9.40 -15.21 -2.37
CA ASP A 154 9.48 -16.45 -3.11
C ASP A 154 8.85 -16.33 -4.49
N GLY A 155 9.70 -16.06 -5.49
CA GLY A 155 9.32 -16.32 -6.87
C GLY A 155 9.27 -17.82 -7.11
N GLY A 156 8.27 -18.29 -7.84
CA GLY A 156 8.08 -19.72 -8.06
C GLY A 156 9.30 -20.38 -8.67
N GLY A 157 9.54 -21.64 -8.32
CA GLY A 157 10.61 -22.42 -8.94
C GLY A 157 10.13 -23.06 -10.24
N GLY A 158 10.97 -23.08 -11.26
CA GLY A 158 10.71 -23.88 -12.46
C GLY A 158 10.82 -25.39 -12.21
N GLY A 159 10.03 -26.17 -12.94
CA GLY A 159 10.17 -27.61 -13.05
C GLY A 159 11.38 -27.99 -13.89
N GLY A 160 11.80 -29.27 -13.86
CA GLY A 160 12.87 -29.80 -14.70
C GLY A 160 12.33 -30.90 -15.62
N GLY A 161 12.90 -31.02 -16.84
CA GLY A 161 12.71 -32.22 -17.65
C GLY A 161 13.51 -33.38 -17.05
N THR A 162 12.88 -34.54 -16.91
CA THR A 162 13.33 -35.78 -16.24
C THR A 162 14.85 -36.07 -16.35
N THR A 163 15.60 -36.32 -15.28
CA THR A 163 15.74 -37.58 -14.50
C THR A 163 16.01 -37.35 -13.00
N GLY A 164 15.99 -36.09 -12.55
CA GLY A 164 16.22 -35.71 -11.16
C GLY A 164 14.92 -35.59 -10.35
N PRO A 165 14.96 -35.76 -9.01
CA PRO A 165 13.80 -35.52 -8.17
C PRO A 165 13.28 -34.08 -8.36
N GLN A 166 11.98 -33.96 -8.60
CA GLN A 166 11.28 -32.68 -8.62
C GLN A 166 11.55 -31.98 -7.28
N ALA A 167 12.16 -30.80 -7.30
CA ALA A 167 12.26 -30.01 -6.10
C ALA A 167 10.83 -29.56 -5.73
N PRO A 168 10.34 -29.82 -4.50
CA PRO A 168 9.10 -29.25 -4.04
C PRO A 168 9.12 -27.75 -4.29
N GLY A 169 8.00 -27.20 -4.76
CA GLY A 169 7.86 -25.74 -4.73
C GLY A 169 8.07 -25.23 -3.33
N GLY A 170 8.85 -24.16 -3.20
CA GLY A 170 8.75 -23.36 -2.00
C GLY A 170 7.33 -22.80 -1.86
N SER A 171 7.06 -22.18 -0.71
CA SER A 171 6.06 -21.13 -0.63
C SER A 171 6.21 -20.23 -1.88
N GLY A 172 5.16 -19.93 -2.63
CA GLY A 172 5.27 -19.16 -3.89
C GLY A 172 4.96 -19.89 -5.20
N GLY A 173 4.72 -21.21 -5.17
CA GLY A 173 4.22 -21.98 -6.31
C GLY A 173 5.33 -22.60 -7.16
N SER A 174 5.34 -23.92 -7.32
CA SER A 174 6.24 -24.61 -8.25
C SER A 174 5.60 -24.79 -9.61
N GLY A 175 6.40 -24.69 -10.66
CA GLY A 175 6.05 -25.22 -11.97
C GLY A 175 6.19 -26.74 -11.98
N GLY A 176 5.12 -27.45 -12.36
CA GLY A 176 5.16 -28.89 -12.55
C GLY A 176 5.88 -29.27 -13.85
N GLY A 177 6.56 -30.41 -13.84
CA GLY A 177 7.26 -31.01 -14.98
C GLY A 177 7.51 -32.48 -14.75
#